data_AF-A0A933NVB9-F1
#
_entry.id   AF-A0A933NVB9-F1
#
_cell.length_a   1.000
_cell.length_b   1.000
_cell.length_c   1.000
_cell.angle_alpha   90.00
_cell.angle_beta   90.00
_cell.angle_gamma   90.00
#
_symmetry.space_group_name_H-M   'P 1'
#
loop_
_entity.id
_entity.type
_entity.pdbx_description
1 polymer ?
#
loop_
_entity_poly.entity_id
_entity_poly.type
_entity_poly.pdbx_seq_one_letter_code
_entity_poly.pdbx_strand_id
1 'polypeptide(L)'
;MRLFLAALTLVAGAMPASAQWLDRPTPGIPRTADGKPNLAAPAPRGPDGKPDLTGIWNGPDPAPRPDPADIKPWVKALIPQRQQEFFKTRPAYACLPSGPEAEQFAGWKRILQTPTAIAILDDNLTYRLIHMDGRQLETDPAPSWMGYSVGRWDGDTLVVDSVGFNDKTWVSRRGLSHTEALRMTERYRRTDLGHLQVEVTFADPGAYAKPWGFTANMALAADTDMLEAVCERSSDHWSTRTTETAVHVPPEVMARYVGIYSGIYQGNPRTARISLSNGQLFVSSGEGDAQPLVPRSETLFEGTLGYKFEVDDKGVATHVTEIHVSGGYKYARRQ
;
A
#
# COMPACT_ATOMS: atom_id res chain seq x y z
N MET A 1 30.10 5.33 45.10
CA MET A 1 28.70 5.85 45.13
C MET A 1 28.40 6.98 44.14
N ARG A 2 29.37 7.54 43.39
CA ARG A 2 29.11 8.55 42.34
C ARG A 2 29.06 8.01 40.90
N LEU A 3 29.44 6.74 40.69
CA LEU A 3 29.45 6.10 39.36
C LEU A 3 28.16 5.32 39.03
N PHE A 4 27.28 5.07 40.00
CA PHE A 4 26.01 4.36 39.78
C PHE A 4 24.85 5.28 39.37
N LEU A 5 24.93 6.59 39.60
CA LEU A 5 23.90 7.55 39.15
C LEU A 5 24.04 7.95 37.67
N ALA A 6 25.22 7.81 37.07
CA ALA A 6 25.45 8.17 35.66
C ALA A 6 24.91 7.10 34.68
N ALA A 7 24.80 5.85 35.12
CA ALA A 7 24.29 4.76 34.28
C ALA A 7 22.75 4.75 34.20
N LEU A 8 22.05 5.27 35.22
CA LEU A 8 20.58 5.32 35.21
C LEU A 8 20.02 6.47 34.37
N THR A 9 20.82 7.49 34.08
CA THR A 9 20.42 8.65 33.26
C THR A 9 20.60 8.42 31.76
N LEU A 10 21.46 7.49 31.33
CA LEU A 10 21.66 7.19 29.91
C LEU A 10 20.67 6.16 29.31
N VAL A 11 19.95 5.40 30.15
CA VAL A 11 18.98 4.39 29.65
C VAL A 11 17.59 4.99 29.39
N ALA A 12 17.30 6.19 29.90
CA ALA A 12 16.04 6.89 29.61
C ALA A 12 15.98 7.56 28.23
N GLY A 13 17.10 7.63 27.49
CA GLY A 13 17.21 8.32 26.20
C GLY A 13 16.85 7.48 24.97
N ALA A 14 16.55 6.20 25.13
CA ALA A 14 16.20 5.30 24.03
C ALA A 14 14.77 4.75 24.18
N MET A 15 13.81 5.63 24.47
CA MET A 15 12.44 5.32 24.04
C MET A 15 12.44 5.42 22.51
N PRO A 16 12.04 4.38 21.77
CA PRO A 16 11.78 4.55 20.35
C PRO A 16 10.78 5.71 20.21
N ALA A 17 11.06 6.65 19.32
CA ALA A 17 10.19 7.80 19.05
C ALA A 17 8.79 7.41 18.52
N SER A 18 8.46 6.12 18.47
CA SER A 18 7.10 5.61 18.31
C SER A 18 6.20 5.88 19.52
N ALA A 19 6.75 6.25 20.69
CA ALA A 19 5.98 6.61 21.89
C ALA A 19 5.53 8.09 21.95
N GLN A 20 5.73 8.87 20.88
CA GLN A 20 5.32 10.28 20.79
C GLN A 20 4.08 10.49 19.89
N TRP A 21 3.30 9.45 19.62
CA TRP A 21 1.99 9.62 19.00
C TRP A 21 1.00 10.20 20.03
N LEU A 22 0.03 10.98 19.55
CA LEU A 22 -0.96 11.64 20.38
C LEU A 22 -1.70 10.59 21.24
N ASP A 23 -1.44 10.58 22.55
CA ASP A 23 -2.19 9.77 23.51
C ASP A 23 -3.50 10.49 23.84
N ARG A 24 -4.53 10.17 23.04
CA ARG A 24 -5.83 10.83 23.07
C ARG A 24 -6.91 9.79 23.30
N PRO A 25 -7.34 9.57 24.55
CA PRO A 25 -8.34 8.56 24.86
C PRO A 25 -9.57 8.70 24.00
N THR A 26 -9.93 7.64 23.26
CA THR A 26 -11.16 7.65 22.46
C THR A 26 -12.36 7.60 23.42
N PRO A 27 -13.28 8.58 23.36
CA PRO A 27 -14.44 8.61 24.24
C PRO A 27 -15.44 7.48 23.92
N GLY A 28 -16.14 6.98 24.94
CA GLY A 28 -17.32 6.12 24.77
C GLY A 28 -17.05 4.67 24.34
N ILE A 29 -15.80 4.28 24.11
CA ILE A 29 -15.48 2.88 23.76
C ILE A 29 -15.38 1.98 25.01
N PRO A 30 -15.84 0.72 24.94
CA PRO A 30 -15.62 -0.28 25.99
C PRO A 30 -14.13 -0.48 26.27
N ARG A 31 -13.79 -0.63 27.56
CA ARG A 31 -12.41 -0.85 28.03
C ARG A 31 -12.31 -2.11 28.88
N THR A 32 -11.14 -2.73 28.85
CA THR A 32 -10.75 -3.84 29.73
C THR A 32 -10.43 -3.34 31.14
N ALA A 33 -10.24 -4.26 32.10
CA ALA A 33 -9.94 -3.91 33.49
C ALA A 33 -8.61 -3.14 33.65
N ASP A 34 -7.66 -3.31 32.73
CA ASP A 34 -6.40 -2.56 32.67
C ASP A 34 -6.52 -1.20 31.94
N GLY A 35 -7.74 -0.77 31.59
CA GLY A 35 -8.03 0.54 31.01
C GLY A 35 -7.80 0.65 29.50
N LYS A 36 -7.38 -0.43 28.83
CA LYS A 36 -7.15 -0.46 27.38
C LYS A 36 -8.46 -0.59 26.59
N PRO A 37 -8.51 -0.10 25.35
CA PRO A 37 -9.60 -0.36 24.42
C PRO A 37 -9.91 -1.87 24.29
N ASN A 38 -11.16 -2.27 24.51
CA ASN A 38 -11.60 -3.64 24.25
C ASN A 38 -12.04 -3.79 22.79
N LEU A 39 -11.08 -4.02 21.90
CA LEU A 39 -11.33 -4.13 20.45
C LEU A 39 -12.27 -5.30 20.07
N ALA A 40 -12.44 -6.31 20.94
CA ALA A 40 -13.35 -7.43 20.71
C ALA A 40 -14.79 -7.16 21.20
N ALA A 41 -15.08 -5.97 21.75
CA ALA A 41 -16.43 -5.61 22.18
C ALA A 41 -17.39 -5.56 20.98
N PRO A 42 -18.72 -5.69 21.18
CA PRO A 42 -19.69 -5.57 20.09
C PRO A 42 -19.52 -4.28 19.29
N ALA A 43 -19.75 -4.34 17.98
CA ALA A 43 -19.70 -3.16 17.12
C ALA A 43 -20.72 -2.11 17.61
N PRO A 44 -20.32 -0.82 17.73
CA PRO A 44 -21.24 0.25 18.06
C PRO A 44 -22.31 0.37 16.97
N ARG A 45 -23.51 0.79 17.36
CA ARG A 45 -24.62 1.01 16.44
C ARG A 45 -25.08 2.46 16.51
N GLY A 46 -25.41 3.02 15.35
CA GLY A 46 -25.98 4.34 15.21
C GLY A 46 -27.45 4.41 15.64
N PRO A 47 -28.06 5.61 15.62
CA PRO A 47 -29.47 5.80 15.98
C PRO A 47 -30.46 5.04 15.09
N ASP A 48 -30.06 4.68 13.88
CA ASP A 48 -30.82 3.87 12.92
C ASP A 48 -30.66 2.35 13.14
N GLY A 49 -29.94 1.96 14.20
CA GLY A 49 -29.64 0.57 14.53
C GLY A 49 -28.62 -0.08 13.61
N LYS A 50 -28.03 0.64 12.67
CA LYS A 50 -26.97 0.12 11.78
C LYS A 50 -25.61 0.20 12.47
N PRO A 51 -24.63 -0.63 12.08
CA PRO A 51 -23.28 -0.46 12.56
C PRO A 51 -22.78 0.97 12.32
N ASP A 52 -22.25 1.59 13.36
CA ASP A 52 -21.54 2.86 13.24
C ASP A 52 -20.13 2.54 12.74
N LEU A 53 -19.70 3.11 11.62
CA LEU A 53 -18.36 2.95 11.07
C LEU A 53 -17.41 4.06 11.53
N THR A 54 -17.89 5.04 12.29
CA THR A 54 -17.11 6.18 12.78
C THR A 54 -15.91 5.69 13.59
N GLY A 55 -14.75 6.27 13.30
CA GLY A 55 -13.51 5.93 13.95
C GLY A 55 -12.29 6.28 13.11
N ILE A 56 -11.12 6.14 13.74
CA ILE A 56 -9.84 6.14 13.05
C ILE A 56 -9.45 4.70 12.80
N TRP A 57 -9.20 4.37 11.55
CA TRP A 57 -8.89 3.03 11.09
C TRP A 57 -7.49 3.01 10.50
N ASN A 58 -6.79 1.89 10.68
CA ASN A 58 -5.53 1.64 10.02
C ASN A 58 -5.43 0.17 9.64
N GLY A 59 -4.79 -0.12 8.51
CA GLY A 59 -4.64 -1.48 8.02
C GLY A 59 -3.50 -1.60 7.03
N PRO A 60 -2.98 -2.82 6.83
CA PRO A 60 -1.96 -3.08 5.83
C PRO A 60 -2.53 -2.90 4.41
N ASP A 61 -1.68 -2.51 3.47
CA ASP A 61 -2.06 -2.45 2.06
C ASP A 61 -2.59 -3.80 1.57
N PRO A 62 -3.74 -3.84 0.87
CA PRO A 62 -4.13 -5.05 0.16
C PRO A 62 -3.11 -5.35 -0.95
N ALA A 63 -3.10 -6.61 -1.38
CA ALA A 63 -2.26 -7.08 -2.48
C ALA A 63 -3.15 -7.57 -3.64
N PRO A 64 -3.95 -6.68 -4.28
CA PRO A 64 -4.83 -7.06 -5.38
C PRO A 64 -4.06 -7.68 -6.54
N ARG A 65 -4.61 -8.77 -7.09
CA ARG A 65 -4.09 -9.42 -8.29
C ARG A 65 -5.25 -9.94 -9.15
N PRO A 66 -5.62 -9.25 -10.25
CA PRO A 66 -6.52 -9.85 -11.24
C PRO A 66 -5.88 -11.08 -11.88
N ASP A 67 -6.70 -12.00 -12.38
CA ASP A 67 -6.23 -13.09 -13.23
C ASP A 67 -5.54 -12.47 -14.46
N PRO A 68 -4.26 -12.78 -14.73
CA PRO A 68 -3.57 -12.29 -15.91
C PRO A 68 -4.30 -12.59 -17.22
N ALA A 69 -5.08 -13.68 -17.31
CA ALA A 69 -5.88 -13.99 -18.50
C ALA A 69 -6.96 -12.93 -18.77
N ASP A 70 -7.52 -12.33 -17.72
CA ASP A 70 -8.61 -11.36 -17.81
C ASP A 70 -8.13 -9.92 -18.03
N ILE A 71 -6.83 -9.62 -17.88
CA ILE A 71 -6.29 -8.27 -18.15
C ILE A 71 -6.18 -8.03 -19.66
N LYS A 72 -6.73 -6.91 -20.17
CA LYS A 72 -6.64 -6.58 -21.60
C LYS A 72 -5.23 -6.25 -22.07
N PRO A 73 -4.92 -6.44 -23.37
CA PRO A 73 -3.56 -6.26 -23.91
C PRO A 73 -2.95 -4.88 -23.65
N TRP A 74 -3.73 -3.82 -23.77
CA TRP A 74 -3.22 -2.46 -23.56
C TRP A 74 -2.81 -2.21 -22.11
N VAL A 75 -3.55 -2.74 -21.13
CA VAL A 75 -3.19 -2.65 -19.70
C VAL A 75 -1.91 -3.45 -19.44
N LYS A 76 -1.83 -4.68 -19.98
CA LYS A 76 -0.64 -5.54 -19.87
C LYS A 76 0.61 -4.86 -20.42
N ALA A 77 0.50 -4.16 -21.55
CA ALA A 77 1.62 -3.49 -22.20
C ALA A 77 2.21 -2.34 -21.35
N LEU A 78 1.41 -1.69 -20.50
CA LEU A 78 1.85 -0.59 -19.65
C LEU A 78 2.62 -1.04 -18.41
N ILE A 79 2.40 -2.26 -17.92
CA ILE A 79 2.98 -2.73 -16.64
C ILE A 79 4.52 -2.78 -16.71
N PRO A 80 5.17 -3.42 -17.72
CA PRO A 80 6.62 -3.48 -17.78
C PRO A 80 7.25 -2.09 -17.95
N GLN A 81 6.64 -1.22 -18.75
CA GLN A 81 7.10 0.16 -18.92
C GLN A 81 7.08 0.90 -17.57
N ARG A 82 5.97 0.84 -16.85
CA ARG A 82 5.85 1.47 -15.53
C ARG A 82 6.84 0.91 -14.52
N GLN A 83 7.10 -0.39 -14.54
CA GLN A 83 8.13 -1.02 -13.70
C GLN A 83 9.53 -0.50 -14.03
N GLN A 84 9.90 -0.41 -15.32
CA GLN A 84 11.19 0.14 -15.76
C GLN A 84 11.35 1.62 -15.40
N GLU A 85 10.25 2.36 -15.33
CA GLU A 85 10.21 3.75 -14.93
C GLU A 85 9.96 3.96 -13.43
N PHE A 86 10.08 2.91 -12.62
CA PHE A 86 9.89 2.97 -11.16
C PHE A 86 8.56 3.57 -10.73
N PHE A 87 7.52 3.34 -11.54
CA PHE A 87 6.18 3.86 -11.34
C PHE A 87 6.12 5.38 -11.18
N LYS A 88 7.10 6.13 -11.69
CA LYS A 88 7.21 7.60 -11.54
C LYS A 88 5.94 8.36 -11.92
N THR A 89 5.10 7.78 -12.76
CA THR A 89 3.83 8.37 -13.22
C THR A 89 2.62 7.96 -12.37
N ARG A 90 2.81 7.28 -11.23
CA ARG A 90 1.73 6.96 -10.30
C ARG A 90 1.17 8.28 -9.73
N PRO A 91 -0.16 8.51 -9.75
CA PRO A 91 -0.77 9.78 -9.30
C PRO A 91 -0.31 10.25 -7.91
N ALA A 92 -0.18 9.32 -6.98
CA ALA A 92 0.29 9.59 -5.61
C ALA A 92 1.65 10.32 -5.57
N TYR A 93 2.58 10.00 -6.48
CA TYR A 93 3.90 10.64 -6.54
C TYR A 93 3.86 12.06 -7.12
N ALA A 94 2.77 12.42 -7.81
CA ALA A 94 2.51 13.77 -8.27
C ALA A 94 1.62 14.57 -7.32
N CYS A 95 1.38 14.04 -6.10
CA CYS A 95 0.43 14.60 -5.13
C CYS A 95 -0.98 14.78 -5.70
N LEU A 96 -1.39 13.88 -6.59
CA LEU A 96 -2.74 13.80 -7.14
C LEU A 96 -3.53 12.72 -6.40
N PRO A 97 -4.87 12.86 -6.29
CA PRO A 97 -5.67 11.83 -5.65
C PRO A 97 -5.53 10.48 -6.36
N SER A 98 -5.46 9.40 -5.59
CA SER A 98 -5.25 8.04 -6.12
C SER A 98 -6.51 7.38 -6.67
N GLY A 99 -7.69 7.96 -6.43
CA GLY A 99 -8.97 7.46 -6.93
C GLY A 99 -9.29 6.04 -6.43
N PRO A 100 -9.60 5.08 -7.33
CA PRO A 100 -10.00 3.72 -6.95
C PRO A 100 -8.81 2.80 -6.63
N GLU A 101 -7.60 3.34 -6.46
CA GLU A 101 -6.41 2.53 -6.18
C GLU A 101 -6.59 1.70 -4.90
N ALA A 102 -6.28 0.40 -4.94
CA ALA A 102 -6.53 -0.50 -3.81
C ALA A 102 -5.83 -0.09 -2.51
N GLU A 103 -4.68 0.57 -2.60
CA GLU A 103 -3.97 1.15 -1.46
C GLU A 103 -4.80 2.23 -0.72
N GLN A 104 -5.83 2.80 -1.36
CA GLN A 104 -6.82 3.67 -0.71
C GLN A 104 -7.79 2.92 0.22
N PHE A 105 -7.68 1.60 0.37
CA PHE A 105 -8.46 0.81 1.33
C PHE A 105 -7.62 0.34 2.54
N ALA A 106 -6.43 0.93 2.69
CA ALA A 106 -5.50 0.69 3.79
C ALA A 106 -4.95 2.02 4.32
N GLY A 107 -3.96 1.93 5.20
CA GLY A 107 -3.36 3.10 5.85
C GLY A 107 -4.34 3.83 6.76
N TRP A 108 -3.94 5.00 7.21
CA TRP A 108 -4.71 5.80 8.15
C TRP A 108 -5.94 6.41 7.49
N LYS A 109 -7.11 6.21 8.11
CA LYS A 109 -8.38 6.77 7.68
C LYS A 109 -9.18 7.26 8.84
N ARG A 110 -9.86 8.38 8.68
CA ARG A 110 -10.93 8.80 9.56
C ARG A 110 -12.27 8.66 8.85
N ILE A 111 -13.13 7.81 9.39
CA ILE A 111 -14.51 7.67 8.93
C ILE A 111 -15.41 8.51 9.83
N LEU A 112 -16.25 9.34 9.23
CA LEU A 112 -17.30 10.10 9.88
C LEU A 112 -18.64 9.69 9.28
N GLN A 113 -19.52 9.10 10.09
CA GLN A 113 -20.84 8.66 9.67
C GLN A 113 -21.91 9.63 10.17
N THR A 114 -22.79 10.04 9.26
CA THR A 114 -24.01 10.80 9.55
C THR A 114 -25.20 10.08 8.93
N PRO A 115 -26.46 10.45 9.27
CA PRO A 115 -27.63 9.83 8.66
C PRO A 115 -27.72 9.97 7.13
N THR A 116 -27.10 11.00 6.53
CA THR A 116 -27.23 11.30 5.09
C THR A 116 -25.93 11.15 4.30
N ALA A 117 -24.79 10.99 4.98
CA ALA A 117 -23.51 10.80 4.33
C ALA A 117 -22.49 10.09 5.22
N ILE A 118 -21.56 9.39 4.58
CA ILE A 118 -20.33 8.90 5.20
C ILE A 118 -19.15 9.59 4.52
N ALA A 119 -18.32 10.28 5.29
CA ALA A 119 -17.07 10.85 4.82
C ALA A 119 -15.91 9.95 5.25
N ILE A 120 -15.07 9.57 4.29
CA ILE A 120 -13.79 8.89 4.53
C ILE A 120 -12.70 9.92 4.25
N LEU A 121 -11.95 10.29 5.27
CA LEU A 121 -10.82 11.21 5.18
C LEU A 121 -9.54 10.37 5.21
N ASP A 122 -8.68 10.60 4.24
CA ASP A 122 -7.36 9.98 4.17
C ASP A 122 -6.30 10.92 4.80
N ASP A 123 -5.19 10.36 5.28
CA ASP A 123 -4.09 11.12 5.86
C ASP A 123 -3.43 12.08 4.86
N ASN A 124 -3.43 11.76 3.57
CA ASN A 124 -2.91 12.58 2.47
C ASN A 124 -3.79 13.80 2.12
N LEU A 125 -4.76 14.16 2.96
CA LEU A 125 -5.71 15.27 2.79
C LEU A 125 -6.74 15.08 1.67
N THR A 126 -6.83 13.89 1.05
CA THR A 126 -7.97 13.55 0.19
C THR A 126 -9.17 13.09 1.01
N TYR A 127 -10.35 13.20 0.42
CA TYR A 127 -11.55 12.67 1.02
C TYR A 127 -12.44 12.02 -0.03
N ARG A 128 -13.30 11.14 0.46
CA ARG A 128 -14.37 10.54 -0.31
C ARG A 128 -15.68 10.69 0.44
N LEU A 129 -16.72 11.06 -0.30
CA LEU A 129 -18.06 11.24 0.23
C LEU A 129 -18.97 10.16 -0.34
N ILE A 130 -19.60 9.39 0.54
CA ILE A 130 -20.60 8.38 0.19
C ILE A 130 -21.96 8.95 0.57
N HIS A 131 -22.83 9.13 -0.41
CA HIS A 131 -24.19 9.62 -0.18
C HIS A 131 -25.09 8.50 0.35
N MET A 132 -25.74 8.76 1.49
CA MET A 132 -26.60 7.80 2.20
C MET A 132 -28.07 8.20 2.24
N ASP A 133 -28.45 9.26 1.53
CA ASP A 133 -29.81 9.83 1.52
C ASP A 133 -30.80 9.11 0.58
N GLY A 134 -30.44 7.93 0.08
CA GLY A 134 -31.29 7.09 -0.76
C GLY A 134 -31.36 7.52 -2.22
N ARG A 135 -30.57 8.50 -2.65
CA ARG A 135 -30.46 8.88 -4.07
C ARG A 135 -29.93 7.71 -4.92
N GLN A 136 -30.32 7.71 -6.19
CA GLN A 136 -29.76 6.77 -7.16
C GLN A 136 -28.33 7.16 -7.55
N LEU A 137 -27.55 6.17 -7.97
CA LEU A 137 -26.23 6.40 -8.54
C LEU A 137 -26.38 7.16 -9.86
N GLU A 138 -25.53 8.17 -10.07
CA GLU A 138 -25.55 8.97 -11.30
C GLU A 138 -25.24 8.08 -12.52
N THR A 139 -25.99 8.29 -13.60
CA THR A 139 -25.87 7.54 -14.84
C THR A 139 -24.82 8.12 -15.79
N ASP A 140 -24.60 9.43 -15.74
CA ASP A 140 -23.59 10.14 -16.55
C ASP A 140 -22.79 11.14 -15.71
N PRO A 141 -21.99 10.66 -14.74
CA PRO A 141 -21.20 11.53 -13.88
C PRO A 141 -20.03 12.16 -14.64
N ALA A 142 -19.78 13.46 -14.42
CA ALA A 142 -18.55 14.09 -14.88
C ALA A 142 -17.33 13.35 -14.29
N PRO A 143 -16.35 12.91 -15.11
CA PRO A 143 -15.19 12.17 -14.62
C PRO A 143 -14.40 12.97 -13.59
N SER A 144 -14.18 12.37 -12.42
CA SER A 144 -13.48 12.95 -11.28
C SER A 144 -12.44 11.99 -10.73
N TRP A 145 -11.56 12.46 -9.86
CA TRP A 145 -10.51 11.60 -9.32
C TRP A 145 -11.05 10.54 -8.35
N MET A 146 -11.98 10.92 -7.48
CA MET A 146 -12.49 10.04 -6.41
C MET A 146 -13.84 9.38 -6.74
N GLY A 147 -14.37 9.65 -7.94
CA GLY A 147 -15.67 9.15 -8.38
C GLY A 147 -16.86 9.74 -7.63
N TYR A 148 -18.04 9.21 -7.94
CA TYR A 148 -19.31 9.51 -7.30
C TYR A 148 -19.85 8.24 -6.64
N SER A 149 -20.17 8.31 -5.34
CA SER A 149 -20.50 7.14 -4.53
C SER A 149 -21.86 7.27 -3.84
N VAL A 150 -22.67 6.23 -3.92
CA VAL A 150 -23.91 6.08 -3.14
C VAL A 150 -23.85 4.81 -2.32
N GLY A 151 -24.37 4.87 -1.10
CA GLY A 151 -24.37 3.76 -0.16
C GLY A 151 -25.77 3.36 0.28
N ARG A 152 -25.91 2.09 0.63
CA ARG A 152 -27.14 1.52 1.19
C ARG A 152 -26.81 0.39 2.15
N TRP A 153 -27.67 0.16 3.14
CA TRP A 153 -27.52 -0.96 4.06
C TRP A 153 -28.17 -2.23 3.51
N ASP A 154 -27.44 -3.33 3.57
CA ASP A 154 -27.88 -4.71 3.34
C ASP A 154 -27.67 -5.49 4.64
N GLY A 155 -28.72 -5.56 5.46
CA GLY A 155 -28.59 -5.98 6.85
C GLY A 155 -27.65 -5.05 7.63
N ASP A 156 -26.54 -5.62 8.13
CA ASP A 156 -25.45 -4.94 8.83
C ASP A 156 -24.24 -4.65 7.93
N THR A 157 -24.35 -4.86 6.61
CA THR A 157 -23.30 -4.55 5.64
C THR A 157 -23.64 -3.28 4.89
N LEU A 158 -22.74 -2.29 4.90
CA LEU A 158 -22.87 -1.12 4.03
C LEU A 158 -22.37 -1.52 2.64
N VAL A 159 -23.25 -1.42 1.65
CA VAL A 159 -22.91 -1.63 0.24
C VAL A 159 -22.78 -0.27 -0.41
N VAL A 160 -21.63 0.00 -1.03
CA VAL A 160 -21.34 1.24 -1.74
C VAL A 160 -21.15 0.93 -3.21
N ASP A 161 -21.83 1.67 -4.07
CA ASP A 161 -21.62 1.63 -5.52
C ASP A 161 -21.01 2.96 -5.98
N SER A 162 -20.01 2.88 -6.85
CA SER A 162 -19.29 4.05 -7.36
C SER A 162 -19.00 3.98 -8.85
N VAL A 163 -19.10 5.14 -9.52
CA VAL A 163 -18.80 5.37 -10.94
C VAL A 163 -18.18 6.77 -11.13
N GLY A 164 -17.84 7.16 -12.36
CA GLY A 164 -17.38 8.53 -12.67
C GLY A 164 -15.93 8.81 -12.27
N PHE A 165 -15.10 7.76 -12.25
CA PHE A 165 -13.66 7.90 -12.12
C PHE A 165 -13.07 8.34 -13.46
N ASN A 166 -12.13 9.29 -13.45
CA ASN A 166 -11.32 9.59 -14.63
C ASN A 166 -10.29 8.47 -14.89
N ASP A 167 -9.76 8.41 -16.12
CA ASP A 167 -8.79 7.37 -16.53
C ASP A 167 -7.32 7.69 -16.18
N LYS A 168 -7.08 8.72 -15.36
CA LYS A 168 -5.73 9.19 -14.99
C LYS A 168 -5.16 8.42 -13.80
N THR A 169 -5.99 7.66 -13.10
CA THR A 169 -5.62 6.87 -11.92
C THR A 169 -5.39 5.39 -12.22
N TRP A 170 -4.89 4.67 -11.23
CA TRP A 170 -4.65 3.22 -11.29
C TRP A 170 -5.56 2.52 -10.27
N VAL A 171 -5.81 1.23 -10.47
CA VAL A 171 -6.54 0.40 -9.48
C VAL A 171 -5.60 -0.36 -8.53
N SER A 172 -4.28 -0.26 -8.74
CA SER A 172 -3.27 -0.82 -7.84
C SER A 172 -1.90 -0.18 -8.08
N ARG A 173 -1.08 -0.08 -7.02
CA ARG A 173 0.35 0.29 -7.09
C ARG A 173 1.18 -0.53 -8.08
N ARG A 174 0.67 -1.66 -8.55
CA ARG A 174 1.28 -2.51 -9.59
C ARG A 174 1.19 -1.92 -11.00
N GLY A 175 0.64 -0.72 -11.17
CA GLY A 175 0.53 -0.09 -12.49
C GLY A 175 -0.62 -0.65 -13.31
N LEU A 176 -1.69 -1.10 -12.67
CA LEU A 176 -2.91 -1.56 -13.34
C LEU A 176 -3.82 -0.37 -13.65
N SER A 177 -4.03 -0.06 -14.93
CA SER A 177 -4.94 1.01 -15.38
C SER A 177 -6.40 0.55 -15.40
N HIS A 178 -7.30 1.53 -15.35
CA HIS A 178 -8.71 1.38 -15.66
C HIS A 178 -9.13 2.43 -16.70
N THR A 179 -10.38 2.36 -17.14
CA THR A 179 -11.05 3.33 -18.00
C THR A 179 -12.11 4.10 -17.20
N GLU A 180 -12.74 5.10 -17.83
CA GLU A 180 -13.89 5.80 -17.24
C GLU A 180 -15.14 4.93 -17.12
N ALA A 181 -15.17 3.74 -17.75
CA ALA A 181 -16.23 2.75 -17.61
C ALA A 181 -16.11 1.92 -16.31
N LEU A 182 -15.15 2.24 -15.43
CA LEU A 182 -14.98 1.55 -14.15
C LEU A 182 -16.20 1.76 -13.24
N ARG A 183 -16.77 0.63 -12.81
CA ARG A 183 -17.71 0.54 -11.70
C ARG A 183 -17.05 -0.17 -10.54
N MET A 184 -17.11 0.44 -9.36
CA MET A 184 -16.60 -0.14 -8.12
C MET A 184 -17.76 -0.42 -7.17
N THR A 185 -17.81 -1.64 -6.63
CA THR A 185 -18.75 -2.02 -5.57
C THR A 185 -17.96 -2.42 -4.34
N GLU A 186 -18.31 -1.85 -3.20
CA GLU A 186 -17.67 -2.11 -1.92
C GLU A 186 -18.69 -2.66 -0.91
N ARG A 187 -18.25 -3.55 -0.03
CA ARG A 187 -19.05 -4.09 1.06
C ARG A 187 -18.28 -3.94 2.38
N TYR A 188 -18.73 -3.01 3.21
CA TYR A 188 -18.13 -2.73 4.52
C TYR A 188 -18.85 -3.51 5.61
N ARG A 189 -18.07 -4.26 6.39
CA ARG A 189 -18.56 -5.04 7.53
C ARG A 189 -17.70 -4.77 8.75
N ARG A 190 -18.27 -4.11 9.76
CA ARG A 190 -17.68 -3.94 11.09
C ARG A 190 -18.09 -5.12 11.97
N THR A 191 -17.18 -6.07 12.20
CA THR A 191 -17.50 -7.34 12.87
C THR A 191 -17.59 -7.20 14.39
N ASP A 192 -16.82 -6.29 14.95
CA ASP A 192 -16.76 -5.92 16.36
C ASP A 192 -16.32 -4.45 16.46
N LEU A 193 -16.04 -3.96 17.67
CA LEU A 193 -15.55 -2.60 17.87
C LEU A 193 -14.27 -2.33 17.05
N GLY A 194 -13.37 -3.31 17.00
CA GLY A 194 -12.00 -3.13 16.56
C GLY A 194 -11.72 -3.47 15.10
N HIS A 195 -12.62 -4.15 14.38
CA HIS A 195 -12.29 -4.70 13.06
C HIS A 195 -13.33 -4.30 12.00
N LEU A 196 -12.80 -3.75 10.90
CA LEU A 196 -13.56 -3.38 9.71
C LEU A 196 -13.00 -4.14 8.51
N GLN A 197 -13.84 -4.95 7.88
CA GLN A 197 -13.54 -5.62 6.63
C GLN A 197 -14.22 -4.90 5.47
N VAL A 198 -13.50 -4.72 4.37
CA VAL A 198 -14.02 -4.12 3.14
C VAL A 198 -13.72 -5.04 1.97
N GLU A 199 -14.77 -5.58 1.35
CA GLU A 199 -14.65 -6.31 0.09
C GLU A 199 -14.86 -5.33 -1.06
N VAL A 200 -13.93 -5.27 -2.00
CA VAL A 200 -13.98 -4.37 -3.16
C VAL A 200 -14.02 -5.20 -4.42
N THR A 201 -14.93 -4.85 -5.33
CA THR A 201 -15.04 -5.44 -6.67
C THR A 201 -14.98 -4.33 -7.71
N PHE A 202 -14.08 -4.49 -8.68
CA PHE A 202 -13.98 -3.67 -9.88
C PHE A 202 -14.61 -4.38 -11.07
N ALA A 203 -15.46 -3.66 -11.80
CA ALA A 203 -15.99 -4.07 -13.09
C ALA A 203 -15.66 -2.97 -14.11
N ASP A 204 -14.76 -3.27 -15.03
CA ASP A 204 -14.38 -2.37 -16.12
C ASP A 204 -14.16 -3.20 -17.39
N PRO A 205 -15.17 -3.33 -18.26
CA PRO A 205 -15.07 -4.12 -19.48
C PRO A 205 -14.12 -3.50 -20.51
N GLY A 206 -13.61 -2.27 -20.29
CA GLY A 206 -12.59 -1.61 -21.11
C GLY A 206 -11.16 -1.98 -20.72
N ALA A 207 -10.93 -2.40 -19.46
CA ALA A 207 -9.61 -2.79 -18.95
C ALA A 207 -9.49 -4.30 -18.61
N TYR A 208 -10.60 -4.95 -18.26
CA TYR A 208 -10.65 -6.34 -17.79
C TYR A 208 -11.79 -7.13 -18.45
N ALA A 209 -11.59 -8.42 -18.66
CA ALA A 209 -12.57 -9.32 -19.27
C ALA A 209 -13.67 -9.75 -18.28
N LYS A 210 -13.34 -9.80 -16.99
CA LYS A 210 -14.26 -10.14 -15.90
C LYS A 210 -14.07 -9.19 -14.72
N PRO A 211 -15.11 -9.01 -13.89
CA PRO A 211 -14.96 -8.35 -12.61
C PRO A 211 -13.95 -9.08 -11.73
N TRP A 212 -13.19 -8.32 -10.94
CA TRP A 212 -12.19 -8.85 -10.01
C TRP A 212 -12.10 -7.93 -8.80
N GLY A 213 -11.47 -8.40 -7.71
CA GLY A 213 -11.52 -7.67 -6.46
C GLY A 213 -10.45 -8.06 -5.46
N PHE A 214 -10.58 -7.51 -4.25
CA PHE A 214 -9.74 -7.80 -3.10
C PHE A 214 -10.51 -7.54 -1.80
N THR A 215 -9.98 -8.04 -0.70
CA THR A 215 -10.47 -7.75 0.65
C THR A 215 -9.41 -6.95 1.40
N ALA A 216 -9.81 -5.83 1.98
CA ALA A 216 -9.01 -5.06 2.92
C ALA A 216 -9.53 -5.28 4.34
N ASN A 217 -8.61 -5.37 5.30
CA ASN A 217 -8.94 -5.50 6.72
C ASN A 217 -8.25 -4.37 7.48
N MET A 218 -9.03 -3.61 8.25
CA MET A 218 -8.55 -2.51 9.06
C MET A 218 -8.88 -2.75 10.53
N ALA A 219 -8.02 -2.26 11.40
CA ALA A 219 -8.22 -2.21 12.84
C ALA A 219 -8.52 -0.79 13.30
N LEU A 220 -9.35 -0.65 14.34
CA LEU A 220 -9.61 0.62 14.99
C LEU A 220 -8.33 1.08 15.71
N ALA A 221 -7.80 2.22 15.29
CA ALA A 221 -6.73 2.91 15.97
C ALA A 221 -7.33 3.75 17.10
N ALA A 222 -7.61 3.09 18.23
CA ALA A 222 -8.12 3.75 19.43
C ALA A 222 -6.99 4.46 20.20
N ASP A 223 -7.38 5.41 21.04
CA ASP A 223 -6.51 6.21 21.91
C ASP A 223 -5.45 7.03 21.16
N THR A 224 -5.73 7.38 19.90
CA THR A 224 -4.82 8.16 19.07
C THR A 224 -5.56 9.15 18.15
N ASP A 225 -4.78 9.86 17.34
CA ASP A 225 -5.26 10.80 16.34
C ASP A 225 -4.60 10.50 14.98
N MET A 226 -5.27 10.88 13.90
CA MET A 226 -4.73 10.80 12.55
C MET A 226 -4.10 12.14 12.19
N LEU A 227 -2.80 12.14 11.96
CA LEU A 227 -2.05 13.30 11.48
C LEU A 227 -2.02 13.32 9.96
N GLU A 228 -1.95 14.51 9.38
CA GLU A 228 -1.79 14.63 7.93
C GLU A 228 -0.42 14.12 7.46
N ALA A 229 -0.44 13.43 6.32
CA ALA A 229 0.73 13.11 5.52
C ALA A 229 0.81 14.14 4.38
N VAL A 230 1.72 15.11 4.51
CA VAL A 230 1.92 16.12 3.47
C VAL A 230 2.75 15.53 2.34
N CYS A 231 2.15 15.41 1.15
CA CYS A 231 2.85 15.04 -0.06
C CYS A 231 3.73 16.21 -0.53
N GLU A 232 5.05 15.97 -0.62
CA GLU A 232 6.01 16.96 -1.13
C GLU A 232 6.36 16.68 -2.60
N ARG A 233 5.73 17.46 -3.49
CA ARG A 233 5.89 17.34 -4.95
C ARG A 233 7.29 17.75 -5.43
N SER A 234 7.95 18.68 -4.74
CA SER A 234 9.23 19.28 -5.19
C SER A 234 10.46 18.59 -4.62
N SER A 235 10.31 17.41 -4.03
CA SER A 235 11.44 16.72 -3.46
C SER A 235 12.28 16.09 -4.59
N ASP A 236 13.18 16.90 -5.15
CA ASP A 236 14.27 16.54 -6.09
C ASP A 236 15.16 15.38 -5.58
N HIS A 237 14.89 14.89 -4.36
CA HIS A 237 15.55 13.79 -3.68
C HIS A 237 14.91 12.42 -3.91
N TRP A 238 13.65 12.31 -4.36
CA TRP A 238 12.97 11.01 -4.53
C TRP A 238 13.07 10.44 -5.93
N SER A 239 13.14 11.30 -6.93
CA SER A 239 13.71 10.94 -8.20
C SER A 239 15.00 11.71 -8.33
N THR A 240 16.13 11.06 -8.09
CA THR A 240 17.25 11.39 -8.97
C THR A 240 16.70 11.19 -10.36
N ARG A 241 16.47 12.32 -11.03
CA ARG A 241 16.33 12.38 -12.47
C ARG A 241 17.61 11.71 -12.99
N THR A 242 17.57 10.41 -13.20
CA THR A 242 18.67 9.68 -13.82
C THR A 242 18.61 10.04 -15.29
N THR A 243 19.09 11.25 -15.59
CA THR A 243 19.74 11.53 -16.87
C THR A 243 20.99 10.65 -17.05
N GLU A 244 21.41 9.93 -16.00
CA GLU A 244 22.33 8.80 -16.10
C GLU A 244 21.60 7.63 -16.76
N THR A 245 21.80 7.51 -18.07
CA THR A 245 21.57 6.30 -18.86
C THR A 245 21.86 5.05 -18.04
N ALA A 246 20.90 4.12 -18.00
CA ALA A 246 21.11 2.78 -17.46
C ALA A 246 22.47 2.25 -17.94
N VAL A 247 23.33 1.88 -16.98
CA VAL A 247 24.68 1.41 -17.31
C VAL A 247 24.52 0.08 -18.01
N HIS A 248 25.09 -0.07 -19.20
CA HIS A 248 25.08 -1.35 -19.88
C HIS A 248 25.98 -2.33 -19.11
N VAL A 249 25.38 -3.32 -18.47
CA VAL A 249 26.09 -4.46 -17.87
C VAL A 249 25.93 -5.64 -18.81
N PRO A 250 27.03 -6.23 -19.31
CA PRO A 250 26.94 -7.35 -20.24
C PRO A 250 26.21 -8.57 -19.62
N PRO A 251 25.41 -9.33 -20.38
CA PRO A 251 24.69 -10.49 -19.88
C PRO A 251 25.59 -11.54 -19.20
N GLU A 252 26.83 -11.71 -19.65
CA GLU A 252 27.81 -12.62 -19.06
C GLU A 252 28.30 -12.19 -17.67
N VAL A 253 28.25 -10.89 -17.36
CA VAL A 253 28.51 -10.37 -16.02
C VAL A 253 27.29 -10.61 -15.14
N MET A 254 26.10 -10.25 -15.63
CA MET A 254 24.84 -10.48 -14.91
C MET A 254 24.59 -11.97 -14.62
N ALA A 255 25.00 -12.87 -15.51
CA ALA A 255 24.91 -14.31 -15.30
C ALA A 255 25.66 -14.77 -14.05
N ARG A 256 26.73 -14.07 -13.64
CA ARG A 256 27.50 -14.37 -12.41
C ARG A 256 26.75 -14.01 -11.14
N TYR A 257 25.69 -13.20 -11.24
CA TYR A 257 24.85 -12.76 -10.13
C TYR A 257 23.61 -13.66 -9.94
N VAL A 258 23.28 -14.50 -10.92
CA VAL A 258 22.18 -15.46 -10.84
C VAL A 258 22.43 -16.45 -9.72
N GLY A 259 21.45 -16.60 -8.83
CA GLY A 259 21.60 -17.46 -7.65
C GLY A 259 20.49 -17.27 -6.63
N ILE A 260 20.57 -18.07 -5.57
CA ILE A 260 19.69 -17.97 -4.42
C ILE A 260 20.50 -17.38 -3.28
N TYR A 261 20.01 -16.31 -2.68
CA TYR A 261 20.64 -15.61 -1.57
C TYR A 261 19.75 -15.69 -0.33
N SER A 262 20.32 -15.79 0.86
CA SER A 262 19.57 -15.90 2.11
C SER A 262 20.17 -15.08 3.24
N GLY A 263 19.30 -14.60 4.13
CA GLY A 263 19.67 -13.90 5.34
C GLY A 263 18.45 -13.46 6.11
N ILE A 264 18.60 -12.43 6.94
CA ILE A 264 17.57 -11.99 7.89
C ILE A 264 16.99 -10.65 7.44
N TYR A 265 15.67 -10.61 7.29
CA TYR A 265 14.89 -9.41 7.01
C TYR A 265 13.97 -9.13 8.19
N GLN A 266 14.18 -8.00 8.88
CA GLN A 266 13.40 -7.60 10.07
C GLN A 266 13.20 -8.74 11.10
N GLY A 267 14.29 -9.48 11.37
CA GLY A 267 14.28 -10.60 12.32
C GLY A 267 13.83 -11.95 11.75
N ASN A 268 13.32 -12.01 10.52
CA ASN A 268 12.82 -13.24 9.90
C ASN A 268 13.73 -13.74 8.77
N PRO A 269 13.93 -15.06 8.61
CA PRO A 269 14.64 -15.62 7.46
C PRO A 269 13.95 -15.26 6.14
N ARG A 270 14.71 -14.74 5.18
CA ARG A 270 14.22 -14.41 3.84
C ARG A 270 15.20 -14.90 2.77
N THR A 271 14.65 -15.25 1.61
CA THR A 271 15.41 -15.69 0.46
C THR A 271 15.13 -14.75 -0.71
N ALA A 272 16.19 -14.30 -1.38
CA ALA A 272 16.12 -13.54 -2.64
C ALA A 272 16.65 -14.43 -3.76
N ARG A 273 15.83 -14.68 -4.78
CA ARG A 273 16.17 -15.47 -5.95
C ARG A 273 16.43 -14.52 -7.12
N ILE A 274 17.66 -14.54 -7.62
CA ILE A 274 18.09 -13.74 -8.76
C ILE A 274 18.11 -14.63 -9.99
N SER A 275 17.40 -14.24 -11.04
CA SER A 275 17.37 -14.91 -12.34
C SER A 275 17.72 -13.95 -13.46
N LEU A 276 18.14 -14.49 -14.61
CA LEU A 276 18.45 -13.73 -15.82
C LEU A 276 17.55 -14.23 -16.93
N SER A 277 16.82 -13.33 -17.60
CA SER A 277 15.98 -13.65 -18.75
C SER A 277 16.03 -12.50 -19.76
N ASN A 278 16.22 -12.82 -21.04
CA ASN A 278 16.29 -11.84 -22.13
C ASN A 278 17.27 -10.69 -21.87
N GLY A 279 18.43 -10.98 -21.25
CA GLY A 279 19.45 -9.97 -20.94
C GLY A 279 19.09 -9.03 -19.78
N GLN A 280 18.06 -9.35 -18.99
CA GLN A 280 17.65 -8.58 -17.82
C GLN A 280 17.61 -9.45 -16.56
N LEU A 281 18.14 -8.92 -15.45
CA LEU A 281 18.04 -9.58 -14.15
C LEU A 281 16.65 -9.40 -13.57
N PHE A 282 16.21 -10.41 -12.81
CA PHE A 282 14.98 -10.37 -12.03
C PHE A 282 15.26 -10.83 -10.60
N VAL A 283 14.50 -10.30 -9.66
CA VAL A 283 14.52 -10.72 -8.26
C VAL A 283 13.14 -11.20 -7.81
N SER A 284 13.11 -12.32 -7.11
CA SER A 284 11.93 -12.79 -6.36
C SER A 284 12.35 -12.92 -4.90
N SER A 285 11.73 -12.13 -4.01
CA SER A 285 12.00 -12.17 -2.57
C SER A 285 10.85 -12.89 -1.85
N GLY A 286 11.12 -14.06 -1.26
CA GLY A 286 10.10 -14.92 -0.64
C GLY A 286 9.20 -15.59 -1.68
N GLU A 287 7.87 -15.50 -1.50
CA GLU A 287 6.85 -15.99 -2.46
C GLU A 287 6.39 -14.91 -3.46
N GLY A 288 7.11 -13.78 -3.54
CA GLY A 288 6.77 -12.68 -4.45
C GLY A 288 7.04 -12.98 -5.92
N ASP A 289 6.28 -12.34 -6.82
CA ASP A 289 6.51 -12.42 -8.27
C ASP A 289 7.88 -11.83 -8.62
N ALA A 290 8.55 -12.41 -9.62
CA ALA A 290 9.83 -11.91 -10.11
C ALA A 290 9.69 -10.47 -10.63
N GLN A 291 10.45 -9.54 -10.07
CA GLN A 291 10.51 -8.14 -10.48
C GLN A 291 11.77 -7.88 -11.29
N PRO A 292 11.69 -7.12 -12.40
CA PRO A 292 12.87 -6.77 -13.19
C PRO A 292 13.82 -5.86 -12.41
N LEU A 293 15.11 -6.00 -12.69
CA LEU A 293 16.19 -5.18 -12.17
C LEU A 293 16.83 -4.38 -13.31
N VAL A 294 17.08 -3.10 -13.05
CA VAL A 294 17.68 -2.14 -13.98
C VAL A 294 19.08 -1.78 -13.48
N PRO A 295 20.14 -1.95 -14.27
CA PRO A 295 21.51 -1.64 -13.84
C PRO A 295 21.75 -0.14 -13.66
N ARG A 296 22.39 0.22 -12.55
CA ARG A 296 22.90 1.56 -12.22
C ARG A 296 24.42 1.63 -12.17
N SER A 297 25.06 0.50 -11.88
CA SER A 297 26.49 0.27 -12.08
C SER A 297 26.70 -1.21 -12.40
N GLU A 298 27.94 -1.66 -12.51
CA GLU A 298 28.25 -3.08 -12.68
C GLU A 298 27.63 -3.95 -11.57
N THR A 299 27.60 -3.46 -10.32
CA THR A 299 27.14 -4.22 -9.15
C THR A 299 25.89 -3.66 -8.48
N LEU A 300 25.38 -2.51 -8.90
CA LEU A 300 24.18 -1.89 -8.35
C LEU A 300 23.04 -1.96 -9.35
N PHE A 301 21.90 -2.48 -8.91
CA PHE A 301 20.68 -2.60 -9.68
C PHE A 301 19.50 -2.03 -8.90
N GLU A 302 18.50 -1.52 -9.62
CA GLU A 302 17.27 -0.99 -9.03
C GLU A 302 16.05 -1.72 -9.59
N GLY A 303 15.09 -2.05 -8.74
CA GLY A 303 13.74 -2.51 -9.08
C GLY A 303 12.73 -1.85 -8.15
N THR A 304 11.79 -2.61 -7.56
CA THR A 304 10.95 -2.08 -6.46
C THR A 304 11.80 -1.62 -5.26
N LEU A 305 13.00 -2.17 -5.11
CA LEU A 305 14.03 -1.81 -4.12
C LEU A 305 15.40 -1.74 -4.80
N GLY A 306 16.42 -1.24 -4.10
CA GLY A 306 17.80 -1.30 -4.59
C GLY A 306 18.47 -2.64 -4.26
N TYR A 307 19.36 -3.11 -5.13
CA TYR A 307 20.10 -4.36 -4.97
C TYR A 307 21.57 -4.16 -5.30
N LYS A 308 22.43 -4.31 -4.29
CA LYS A 308 23.88 -4.20 -4.46
C LYS A 308 24.54 -5.56 -4.31
N PHE A 309 25.22 -6.02 -5.36
CA PHE A 309 25.98 -7.26 -5.37
C PHE A 309 27.40 -7.03 -4.84
N GLU A 310 27.85 -7.92 -3.96
CA GLU A 310 29.25 -8.02 -3.59
C GLU A 310 29.85 -9.23 -4.29
N VAL A 311 30.93 -9.02 -5.03
CA VAL A 311 31.55 -10.04 -5.88
C VAL A 311 32.91 -10.47 -5.32
N ASP A 312 33.30 -11.70 -5.59
CA ASP A 312 34.65 -12.20 -5.32
C ASP A 312 35.65 -11.77 -6.41
N ASP A 313 36.91 -12.21 -6.28
CA ASP A 313 37.99 -11.93 -7.23
C ASP A 313 37.73 -12.46 -8.66
N LYS A 314 36.73 -13.34 -8.84
CA LYS A 314 36.29 -13.88 -10.13
C LYS A 314 35.07 -13.12 -10.68
N GLY A 315 34.61 -12.09 -9.98
CA GLY A 315 33.40 -11.34 -10.33
C GLY A 315 32.11 -12.12 -10.07
N VAL A 316 32.17 -13.19 -9.27
CA VAL A 316 31.00 -14.00 -8.90
C VAL A 316 30.38 -13.39 -7.66
N ALA A 317 29.08 -13.07 -7.71
CA ALA A 317 28.40 -12.51 -6.55
C ALA A 317 28.42 -13.51 -5.39
N THR A 318 28.89 -13.08 -4.24
CA THR A 318 28.90 -13.82 -2.98
C THR A 318 27.77 -13.35 -2.05
N HIS A 319 27.37 -12.09 -2.18
CA HIS A 319 26.27 -11.50 -1.43
C HIS A 319 25.44 -10.56 -2.29
N VAL A 320 24.21 -10.33 -1.86
CA VAL A 320 23.38 -9.24 -2.35
C VAL A 320 22.81 -8.49 -1.15
N THR A 321 22.87 -7.16 -1.19
CA THR A 321 22.22 -6.29 -0.21
C THR A 321 20.96 -5.71 -0.82
N GLU A 322 19.79 -6.05 -0.25
CA GLU A 322 18.52 -5.40 -0.56
C GLU A 322 18.45 -4.08 0.21
N ILE A 323 18.36 -2.96 -0.51
CA ILE A 323 18.41 -1.60 0.03
C ILE A 323 16.98 -1.13 0.26
N HIS A 324 16.64 -0.93 1.53
CA HIS A 324 15.36 -0.39 1.98
C HIS A 324 15.56 1.00 2.61
N VAL A 325 14.49 1.80 2.70
CA VAL A 325 14.52 3.09 3.40
C VAL A 325 14.89 2.96 4.89
N SER A 326 14.65 1.78 5.48
CA SER A 326 15.00 1.46 6.87
C SER A 326 16.42 0.89 7.03
N GLY A 327 17.19 0.75 5.95
CA GLY A 327 18.54 0.19 5.94
C GLY A 327 18.75 -0.92 4.91
N GLY A 328 20.00 -1.35 4.73
CA GLY A 328 20.37 -2.44 3.83
C GLY A 328 20.33 -3.81 4.52
N TYR A 329 19.67 -4.78 3.91
CA TYR A 329 19.59 -6.17 4.36
C TYR A 329 20.49 -7.06 3.51
N LYS A 330 21.55 -7.60 4.12
CA LYS A 330 22.56 -8.41 3.43
C LYS A 330 22.17 -9.89 3.41
N TYR A 331 22.23 -10.48 2.22
CA TYR A 331 21.94 -11.90 1.97
C TYR A 331 23.16 -12.59 1.37
N ALA A 332 23.56 -13.72 1.95
CA ALA A 332 24.67 -14.54 1.46
C ALA A 332 24.18 -15.51 0.38
N ARG A 333 24.98 -15.72 -0.67
CA ARG A 333 24.69 -16.69 -1.71
C ARG A 333 24.73 -18.10 -1.12
N ARG A 334 23.72 -18.90 -1.44
CA ARG A 334 23.72 -20.33 -1.14
C ARG A 334 24.72 -21.03 -2.06
N GLN A 335 25.53 -21.91 -1.47
CA GLN A 335 26.36 -22.86 -2.21
C GLN A 335 25.47 -23.84 -2.98
#